data_AF-A0AA38H7W0-F1
#
_entry.id   AF-A0AA38H7W0-F1
#
_cell.length_a   1.000
_cell.length_b   1.000
_cell.length_c   1.000
_cell.angle_alpha   90.00
_cell.angle_beta   90.00
_cell.angle_gamma   90.00
#
_symmetry.space_group_name_H-M   'P 1'
#
loop_
_entity.id
_entity.type
_entity.pdbx_description
1 polymer ?
#
loop_
_entity_poly.entity_id
_entity_poly.type
_entity_poly.pdbx_seq_one_letter_code
_entity_poly.pdbx_strand_id
1 'polypeptide(L)'
;MIPRYLGRPSRHLNASVSKCRRHLSSSATRAALPRVPLYIGGRAVESSSVGTVTNCHAKTGEKSCEVVVAGEEETYNAIRSSKEAFGVWRDTQPYERRKILLKAR
;
A
#
# COMPACT_ATOMS: atom_id res chain seq x y z
N MET A 1 18.21 50.61 -25.14
CA MET A 1 18.61 50.73 -26.57
C MET A 1 19.19 49.39 -26.99
N ILE A 2 18.64 48.78 -28.05
CA ILE A 2 18.64 47.34 -28.36
C ILE A 2 19.92 46.90 -29.08
N PRO A 3 20.56 45.78 -28.67
CA PRO A 3 21.39 45.00 -29.58
C PRO A 3 20.59 43.85 -30.19
N ARG A 4 20.72 43.76 -31.52
CA ARG A 4 19.95 42.93 -32.43
C ARG A 4 20.30 41.46 -32.23
N TYR A 5 19.28 40.62 -32.06
CA TYR A 5 19.42 39.17 -32.09
C TYR A 5 19.95 38.74 -33.46
N LEU A 6 21.17 38.21 -33.47
CA LEU A 6 21.76 37.52 -34.61
C LEU A 6 20.94 36.26 -34.91
N GLY A 7 20.53 36.13 -36.18
CA GLY A 7 19.73 35.02 -36.68
C GLY A 7 20.36 33.66 -36.40
N ARG A 8 19.56 32.75 -35.83
CA ARG A 8 19.90 31.33 -35.75
C ARG A 8 19.54 30.66 -37.08
N PRO A 9 20.47 29.96 -37.75
CA PRO A 9 20.14 29.16 -38.92
C PRO A 9 19.27 27.96 -38.52
N SER A 10 18.23 27.77 -39.31
CA SER A 10 17.30 26.64 -39.31
C SER A 10 18.09 25.33 -39.44
N ARG A 11 18.04 24.48 -38.40
CA ARG A 11 18.53 23.10 -38.48
C ARG A 11 17.36 22.20 -38.83
N HIS A 12 17.46 21.63 -40.02
CA HIS A 12 16.54 20.68 -40.60
C HIS A 12 16.17 19.56 -39.62
N LEU A 13 14.86 19.28 -39.56
CA LEU A 13 14.24 18.15 -38.88
C LEU A 13 14.71 16.84 -39.52
N ASN A 14 15.63 16.14 -38.87
CA ASN A 14 15.84 14.73 -39.15
C ASN A 14 14.92 13.92 -38.24
N ALA A 15 13.79 13.49 -38.82
CA ALA A 15 12.87 12.54 -38.23
C ALA A 15 13.56 11.17 -38.08
N SER A 16 14.15 10.94 -36.90
CA SER A 16 14.53 9.59 -36.49
C SER A 16 13.27 8.86 -36.08
N VAL A 17 12.73 8.05 -37.00
CA VAL A 17 11.67 7.08 -36.72
C VAL A 17 12.23 6.04 -35.75
N SER A 18 12.09 6.32 -34.45
CA SER A 18 12.40 5.39 -33.39
C SER A 18 11.40 4.24 -33.48
N LYS A 19 11.87 3.11 -34.00
CA LYS A 19 11.21 1.78 -34.02
C LYS A 19 10.23 1.64 -32.86
N CYS A 20 8.95 1.43 -33.17
CA CYS A 20 7.97 0.91 -32.23
C CYS A 20 8.54 -0.37 -31.61
N ARG A 21 9.04 -0.25 -30.37
CA ARG A 21 9.44 -1.40 -29.55
C ARG A 21 8.14 -2.08 -29.16
N ARG A 22 7.66 -3.01 -30.00
CA ARG A 22 6.61 -3.94 -29.62
C ARG A 22 7.16 -4.71 -28.42
N HIS A 23 6.76 -4.28 -27.22
CA HIS A 23 6.94 -5.08 -26.03
C HIS A 23 6.11 -6.34 -26.25
N LEU A 24 6.81 -7.43 -26.57
CA LEU A 24 6.27 -8.77 -26.54
C LEU A 24 5.67 -8.98 -25.15
N SER A 25 4.39 -9.31 -25.10
CA SER A 25 3.69 -9.70 -23.88
C SER A 25 4.33 -10.96 -23.34
N SER A 26 5.35 -10.80 -22.50
CA SER A 26 5.80 -11.88 -21.62
C SER A 26 4.62 -12.13 -20.68
N SER A 27 3.98 -13.30 -20.80
CA SER A 27 2.99 -13.75 -19.82
C SER A 27 3.71 -13.88 -18.48
N ALA A 28 3.67 -12.81 -17.68
CA ALA A 28 4.18 -12.85 -16.33
C ALA A 28 3.44 -13.98 -15.61
N THR A 29 4.21 -14.92 -15.04
CA THR A 29 3.70 -15.82 -14.00
C THR A 29 2.96 -14.93 -13.02
N ARG A 30 1.64 -15.11 -12.93
CA ARG A 30 0.77 -14.19 -12.19
C ARG A 30 1.15 -14.30 -10.71
N ALA A 31 1.96 -13.35 -10.23
CA ALA A 31 2.38 -13.32 -8.84
C ALA A 31 1.13 -13.39 -7.96
N ALA A 32 1.15 -14.25 -6.94
CA ALA A 32 0.07 -14.34 -5.97
C ALA A 32 -0.19 -12.94 -5.39
N LEU A 33 -1.46 -12.57 -5.28
CA LEU A 33 -1.84 -11.28 -4.73
C LEU A 33 -1.33 -11.18 -3.29
N PRO A 34 -0.77 -10.03 -2.87
CA PRO A 34 -0.35 -9.85 -1.49
C PRO A 34 -1.57 -9.99 -0.57
N ARG A 35 -1.37 -10.63 0.59
CA ARG A 35 -2.42 -10.82 1.60
C ARG A 35 -2.20 -9.87 2.77
N VAL A 36 -3.27 -9.20 3.19
CA VAL A 36 -3.31 -8.29 4.33
C VAL A 36 -3.96 -9.01 5.51
N PRO A 37 -3.20 -9.31 6.59
CA PRO A 37 -3.73 -10.02 7.76
C PRO A 37 -4.51 -9.08 8.69
N LEU A 38 -5.26 -9.67 9.62
CA LEU A 38 -5.80 -8.97 10.78
C LEU A 38 -4.71 -8.82 11.85
N TYR A 39 -4.71 -7.74 12.62
CA TYR A 39 -3.79 -7.56 13.75
C TYR A 39 -4.56 -7.59 15.07
N ILE A 40 -4.42 -8.68 15.81
CA ILE A 40 -5.18 -8.94 17.04
C ILE A 40 -4.19 -9.29 18.14
N GLY A 41 -4.20 -8.52 19.24
CA GLY A 41 -3.30 -8.73 20.38
C GLY A 41 -1.81 -8.67 20.03
N GLY A 42 -1.45 -7.83 19.06
CA GLY A 42 -0.06 -7.68 18.61
C GLY A 42 0.44 -8.77 17.67
N ARG A 43 -0.44 -9.66 17.18
CA ARG A 43 -0.09 -10.73 16.22
C ARG A 43 -0.85 -10.56 14.90
N ALA A 44 -0.18 -10.91 13.80
CA ALA A 44 -0.80 -11.04 12.49
C ALA A 44 -1.60 -12.36 12.44
N VAL A 45 -2.87 -12.27 12.07
CA VAL A 45 -3.80 -13.38 11.91
C VAL A 45 -4.14 -13.47 10.42
N GLU A 46 -3.60 -14.50 9.76
CA GLU A 46 -3.65 -14.68 8.30
C GLU A 46 -4.88 -15.44 7.80
N SER A 47 -5.63 -16.03 8.72
CA SER A 47 -6.83 -16.80 8.45
C SER A 47 -7.94 -16.41 9.40
N SER A 48 -9.15 -16.38 8.90
CA SER A 48 -10.35 -16.14 9.70
C SER A 48 -11.46 -17.12 9.32
N SER A 49 -12.45 -17.21 10.20
CA SER A 49 -13.69 -17.96 9.97
C SER A 49 -14.45 -17.54 8.69
N VAL A 50 -14.32 -16.26 8.29
CA VAL A 50 -15.04 -15.67 7.13
C VAL A 50 -14.21 -15.72 5.84
N GLY A 51 -12.89 -15.94 5.94
CA GLY A 51 -11.99 -16.00 4.80
C GLY A 51 -11.47 -14.63 4.34
N THR A 52 -11.32 -14.44 3.03
CA THR A 52 -10.66 -13.27 2.44
C THR A 52 -11.50 -12.60 1.35
N VAL A 53 -11.42 -11.28 1.25
CA VAL A 53 -12.03 -10.48 0.17
C VAL A 53 -10.95 -9.87 -0.71
N THR A 54 -11.15 -9.89 -2.02
CA THR A 54 -10.26 -9.21 -2.97
C THR A 54 -10.54 -7.71 -2.97
N ASN A 55 -9.50 -6.91 -2.72
CA ASN A 55 -9.52 -5.47 -2.92
C ASN A 55 -9.07 -5.14 -4.35
N CYS A 56 -9.83 -4.28 -5.03
CA CYS A 56 -9.55 -3.88 -6.40
C CYS A 56 -9.21 -2.39 -6.47
N HIS A 57 -8.29 -2.04 -7.37
CA HIS A 57 -7.97 -0.65 -7.64
C HIS A 57 -9.17 0.08 -8.25
N ALA A 58 -9.62 1.17 -7.61
CA ALA A 58 -10.88 1.84 -7.94
C ALA A 58 -10.99 2.34 -9.39
N LYS A 59 -9.85 2.73 -10.01
CA LYS A 59 -9.83 3.28 -11.38
C LYS A 59 -9.67 2.22 -12.47
N THR A 60 -8.90 1.16 -12.21
CA THR A 60 -8.56 0.14 -13.22
C THR A 60 -9.36 -1.16 -13.06
N GLY A 61 -9.96 -1.38 -11.89
CA GLY A 61 -10.65 -2.63 -11.55
C GLY A 61 -9.71 -3.81 -11.32
N GLU A 62 -8.39 -3.61 -11.44
CA GLU A 62 -7.40 -4.67 -11.24
C GLU A 62 -7.33 -5.10 -9.78
N LYS A 63 -7.15 -6.40 -9.56
CA LYS A 63 -6.99 -6.96 -8.20
C LYS A 63 -5.67 -6.51 -7.61
N SER A 64 -5.72 -5.85 -6.46
CA SER A 64 -4.54 -5.31 -5.78
C SER A 64 -4.04 -6.22 -4.68
N CYS A 65 -4.93 -6.69 -3.80
CA CYS A 65 -4.60 -7.54 -2.66
C CYS A 65 -5.79 -8.36 -2.18
N GLU A 66 -5.52 -9.35 -1.33
CA GLU A 66 -6.54 -10.08 -0.56
C GLU A 66 -6.50 -9.62 0.89
N VAL A 67 -7.66 -9.29 1.46
CA VAL A 67 -7.77 -8.83 2.84
C VAL A 67 -8.52 -9.88 3.64
N VAL A 68 -7.94 -10.32 4.77
CA VAL A 68 -8.61 -11.23 5.70
C VAL A 68 -9.77 -10.50 6.36
N VAL A 69 -10.96 -11.11 6.36
CA VAL A 69 -12.18 -10.51 6.93
C VAL A 69 -12.43 -11.09 8.31
N ALA A 70 -12.62 -10.24 9.32
CA ALA A 70 -12.92 -10.70 10.67
C ALA A 70 -14.35 -11.27 10.76
N GLY A 71 -14.49 -12.44 11.38
CA GLY A 71 -15.77 -12.98 11.82
C GLY A 71 -16.07 -12.64 13.28
N GLU A 72 -17.07 -13.30 13.83
CA GLU A 72 -17.49 -13.11 15.22
C GLU A 72 -16.37 -13.46 16.20
N GLU A 73 -15.69 -14.59 15.98
CA GLU A 73 -14.61 -15.06 16.85
C GLU A 73 -13.42 -14.09 16.86
N GLU A 74 -12.96 -13.66 15.68
CA GLU A 74 -11.85 -12.71 15.57
C GLU A 74 -12.22 -11.36 16.21
N THR A 75 -13.47 -10.93 16.05
CA THR A 75 -13.98 -9.70 16.67
C THR A 75 -13.98 -9.81 18.19
N TYR A 76 -14.48 -10.92 18.73
CA TYR A 76 -14.49 -11.17 20.18
C TYR A 76 -13.06 -11.22 20.74
N ASN A 77 -12.14 -11.90 20.05
CA ASN A 77 -10.74 -11.97 20.43
C ASN A 77 -10.07 -10.59 20.40
N ALA A 78 -10.37 -9.75 19.41
CA ALA A 78 -9.89 -8.37 19.36
C ALA A 78 -10.39 -7.53 20.55
N ILE A 79 -11.68 -7.64 20.89
CA ILE A 79 -12.27 -6.92 22.03
C ILE A 79 -11.62 -7.39 23.34
N ARG A 80 -11.52 -8.71 23.55
CA ARG A 80 -10.92 -9.30 24.75
C ARG A 80 -9.48 -8.84 24.93
N SER A 81 -8.66 -8.98 23.89
CA SER A 81 -7.26 -8.58 23.94
C SER A 81 -7.09 -7.06 24.16
N SER A 82 -7.94 -6.24 23.55
CA SER A 82 -7.92 -4.79 23.77
C SER A 82 -8.25 -4.42 25.22
N LYS A 83 -9.24 -5.10 25.83
CA LYS A 83 -9.60 -4.89 27.23
C LYS A 83 -8.47 -5.28 28.19
N GLU A 84 -7.83 -6.42 27.95
CA GLU A 84 -6.68 -6.89 28.73
C GLU A 84 -5.51 -5.91 28.64
N ALA A 85 -5.19 -5.42 27.44
CA ALA A 85 -4.10 -4.46 27.23
C ALA A 85 -4.41 -3.05 27.77
N PHE A 86 -5.69 -2.66 27.85
CA PHE A 86 -6.09 -1.31 28.23
C PHE A 86 -5.62 -0.90 29.62
N GLY A 87 -5.63 -1.82 30.60
CA GLY A 87 -5.17 -1.51 31.96
C GLY A 87 -3.73 -0.99 31.97
N VAL A 88 -2.82 -1.73 31.33
CA VAL A 88 -1.41 -1.35 31.24
C VAL A 88 -1.23 -0.06 30.43
N TRP A 89 -1.95 0.10 29.32
CA TRP A 89 -1.85 1.30 28.48
C TRP A 89 -2.34 2.56 29.20
N ARG A 90 -3.45 2.45 29.94
CA ARG A 90 -4.03 3.53 30.75
C ARG A 90 -3.02 4.00 31.81
N ASP A 91 -2.39 3.05 32.49
CA ASP A 91 -1.48 3.31 33.60
C ASP A 91 -0.07 3.75 33.12
N THR A 92 0.21 3.63 31.81
CA THR A 92 1.44 4.14 31.20
C THR A 92 1.53 5.66 31.29
N GLN A 93 2.66 6.20 31.75
CA GLN A 93 2.84 7.63 31.94
C GLN A 93 2.74 8.41 30.61
N PRO A 94 2.22 9.66 30.60
CA PRO A 94 2.01 10.43 29.37
C PRO A 94 3.26 10.57 28.48
N TYR A 95 4.45 10.76 29.06
CA TYR A 95 5.68 10.90 28.26
C TYR A 95 6.14 9.57 27.64
N GLU A 96 5.91 8.43 28.29
CA GLU A 96 6.18 7.11 27.72
C GLU A 96 5.23 6.82 26.55
N ARG A 97 3.94 7.15 26.68
CA ARG A 97 3.00 7.07 25.55
C ARG A 97 3.44 7.93 24.37
N ARG A 98 3.89 9.17 24.62
CA ARG A 98 4.44 10.06 23.59
C ARG A 98 5.65 9.40 22.89
N LYS A 99 6.57 8.81 23.64
CA LYS A 99 7.75 8.13 23.11
C LYS A 99 7.38 6.95 22.22
N ILE A 100 6.41 6.13 22.64
CA ILE A 100 5.88 5.00 21.85
C ILE A 100 5.28 5.49 20.53
N LEU A 101 4.42 6.51 20.57
CA LEU A 101 3.76 7.05 19.39
C LEU A 101 4.74 7.72 18.40
N LEU A 102 5.74 8.46 18.91
CA LEU A 102 6.76 9.08 18.06
C LEU A 102 7.68 8.06 17.38
N LYS A 103 7.86 6.88 17.98
CA LYS A 103 8.61 5.78 17.38
C LYS A 103 7.83 5.06 16.28
N ALA A 104 6.50 5.06 16.35
CA ALA A 104 5.62 4.33 15.43
C ALA A 104 5.26 5.11 14.14
N ARG A 105 5.74 6.35 14.00
CA ARG A 105 5.63 7.12 12.75
C ARG A 105 6.56 6.57 11.68
#